data_AF-A0A2D3W9P6-F1
#
_entry.id   AF-A0A2D3W9P6-F1
#
_cell.length_a   1.000
_cell.length_b   1.000
_cell.length_c   1.000
_cell.angle_alpha   90.00
_cell.angle_beta   90.00
_cell.angle_gamma   90.00
#
_symmetry.space_group_name_H-M   'P 1'
#
loop_
_entity.id
_entity.type
_entity.pdbx_description
1 polymer ?
#
loop_
_entity_poly.entity_id
_entity_poly.type
_entity_poly.pdbx_seq_one_letter_code
_entity_poly.pdbx_strand_id
1 'polypeptide(L)'
;RYGNELKSELNAYVTKNLMRIGETEKSNATFETFMDAYAKRIRNDNYASIAAGVFPTMGILGTFISIALTLPDFSSQTAGALEQEISILLSGVGTAFYVSIYGILLSLWWIFFEKRGLSRFDRDVEIIREATASLFWTKEEIEQAYLKENLQHFEKIGLMFERLSSNDFFERLGKNIESKFELFDEMLTMEASAVKRVSEHIKEGMDTLARSQEKQKGLIELHEQMLAKIEGFNENTTALHVKMTENNEEMIATNQELLRALKESAAARNPNEPNAEVESLKESLKMIDAETEEIIQKMDALK
;
A
#
# COMPACT_ATOMS: atom_id res chain seq x y z
N ARG A 1 -35.76 -43.89 -22.02
CA ARG A 1 -34.30 -43.61 -21.95
C ARG A 1 -34.02 -42.13 -22.23
N TYR A 2 -34.37 -41.60 -23.40
CA TYR A 2 -34.16 -40.18 -23.76
C TYR A 2 -34.82 -39.14 -22.83
N GLY A 3 -35.99 -39.43 -22.26
CA GLY A 3 -36.66 -38.48 -21.36
C GLY A 3 -35.95 -38.21 -20.02
N ASN A 4 -35.14 -39.16 -19.52
CA ASN A 4 -34.38 -38.96 -18.28
C ASN A 4 -33.06 -38.22 -18.52
N GLU A 5 -32.44 -38.45 -19.67
CA GLU A 5 -31.22 -37.77 -20.10
C GLU A 5 -31.49 -36.28 -20.37
N LEU A 6 -32.55 -35.98 -21.13
CA LEU A 6 -33.00 -34.60 -21.36
C LEU A 6 -33.24 -33.84 -20.05
N LYS A 7 -33.94 -34.44 -19.09
CA LYS A 7 -34.20 -33.82 -17.78
C LYS A 7 -32.92 -33.55 -17.00
N SER A 8 -31.97 -34.50 -17.03
CA SER A 8 -30.67 -34.34 -16.36
C SER A 8 -29.85 -33.22 -17.00
N GLU A 9 -29.76 -33.18 -18.33
CA GLU A 9 -29.04 -32.13 -19.06
C GLU A 9 -29.70 -30.75 -18.89
N LEU A 10 -31.03 -30.70 -18.89
CA LEU A 10 -31.80 -29.48 -18.64
C LEU A 10 -31.55 -28.93 -17.24
N ASN A 11 -31.59 -29.79 -16.21
CA ASN A 11 -31.29 -29.38 -14.84
C ASN A 11 -29.84 -28.89 -14.70
N ALA A 12 -28.88 -29.56 -15.34
CA ALA A 12 -27.49 -29.11 -15.36
C ALA A 12 -27.34 -27.75 -16.07
N TYR A 13 -28.07 -27.54 -17.16
CA TYR A 13 -28.08 -26.28 -17.90
C TYR A 13 -28.67 -25.13 -17.07
N VAL A 14 -29.81 -25.36 -16.40
CA VAL A 14 -30.44 -24.39 -15.49
C VAL A 14 -29.48 -24.04 -14.36
N THR A 15 -28.90 -25.05 -13.70
CA THR A 15 -27.98 -24.87 -12.56
C THR A 15 -26.73 -24.07 -12.95
N LYS A 16 -26.21 -24.27 -14.16
CA LYS A 16 -25.05 -23.53 -14.66
C LYS A 16 -25.33 -22.05 -14.91
N ASN A 17 -26.58 -21.69 -15.20
CA ASN A 17 -26.98 -20.34 -15.62
C ASN A 17 -27.89 -19.63 -14.60
N LEU A 18 -27.85 -20.04 -13.33
CA LEU A 18 -28.64 -19.43 -12.27
C LEU A 18 -28.25 -17.96 -12.07
N MET A 19 -29.28 -17.12 -11.95
CA MET A 19 -29.18 -15.71 -11.60
C MET A 19 -30.17 -15.44 -10.47
N ARG A 20 -29.66 -14.83 -9.39
CA ARG A 20 -30.46 -14.41 -8.25
C ARG A 20 -30.78 -12.93 -8.35
N ILE A 21 -32.07 -12.59 -8.28
CA ILE A 21 -32.58 -11.23 -8.19
C ILE A 21 -33.47 -11.18 -6.94
N GLY A 22 -33.09 -10.38 -5.94
CA GLY A 22 -33.72 -10.40 -4.62
C GLY A 22 -33.66 -11.78 -3.95
N GLU A 23 -34.82 -12.33 -3.59
CA GLU A 23 -34.97 -13.64 -2.94
C GLU A 23 -35.17 -14.80 -3.93
N THR A 24 -35.34 -14.51 -5.21
CA THR A 24 -35.68 -15.49 -6.24
C THR A 24 -34.46 -15.84 -7.10
N GLU A 25 -34.30 -17.13 -7.37
CA GLU A 25 -33.21 -17.67 -8.19
C GLU A 25 -33.81 -18.49 -9.36
N LYS A 26 -33.52 -18.07 -10.58
CA LYS A 26 -33.93 -18.77 -11.81
C LYS A 26 -32.81 -18.69 -12.85
N SER A 27 -32.89 -19.48 -13.91
CA SER A 27 -31.93 -19.44 -15.01
C SER A 27 -32.10 -18.19 -15.87
N ASN A 28 -30.99 -17.50 -16.14
CA ASN A 28 -30.93 -16.38 -17.09
C ASN A 28 -30.83 -16.83 -18.55
N ALA A 29 -30.41 -18.08 -18.78
CA ALA A 29 -30.38 -18.64 -20.13
C ALA A 29 -31.77 -19.12 -20.56
N THR A 30 -32.08 -19.08 -21.86
CA THR A 30 -33.42 -19.43 -22.37
C THR A 30 -33.58 -20.91 -22.70
N PHE A 31 -34.79 -21.43 -22.53
CA PHE A 31 -35.13 -22.82 -22.86
C PHE A 31 -34.90 -23.14 -24.34
N GLU A 32 -35.18 -22.19 -25.23
CA GLU A 32 -35.07 -22.35 -26.68
C GLU A 32 -33.60 -22.58 -27.09
N THR A 33 -32.69 -21.88 -26.43
CA THR A 33 -31.24 -22.01 -26.70
C THR A 33 -30.74 -23.40 -26.29
N PHE A 34 -31.21 -23.91 -25.15
CA PHE A 34 -30.92 -25.27 -24.72
C PHE A 34 -31.51 -26.31 -25.69
N MET A 35 -32.79 -26.17 -26.03
CA MET A 35 -33.48 -27.14 -26.88
C MET A 35 -32.94 -27.18 -28.30
N ASP A 36 -32.55 -26.04 -28.88
CA ASP A 36 -31.94 -25.98 -30.21
C ASP A 36 -30.57 -26.70 -30.24
N ALA A 37 -29.75 -26.50 -29.20
CA ALA A 37 -28.48 -27.21 -29.04
C ALA A 37 -28.68 -28.72 -28.84
N TYR A 38 -29.68 -29.12 -28.04
CA TYR A 38 -30.01 -30.51 -27.78
C TYR A 38 -30.58 -31.21 -29.03
N ALA A 39 -31.48 -30.54 -29.77
CA ALA A 39 -32.11 -31.07 -30.98
C ALA A 39 -31.08 -31.33 -32.08
N LYS A 40 -30.13 -30.41 -32.31
CA LYS A 40 -29.04 -30.56 -33.28
C LYS A 40 -28.13 -31.76 -33.00
N ARG A 41 -28.00 -32.17 -31.73
CA ARG A 41 -27.20 -33.34 -31.35
C ARG A 41 -27.90 -34.66 -31.63
N ILE A 42 -29.24 -34.68 -31.58
CA ILE A 42 -30.05 -35.88 -31.78
C ILE A 42 -30.42 -36.08 -33.24
N ARG A 43 -30.72 -35.01 -33.97
CA ARG A 43 -31.13 -35.06 -35.37
C ARG A 43 -30.18 -34.28 -36.24
N ASN A 44 -29.72 -34.92 -37.31
CA ASN A 44 -29.02 -34.23 -38.38
C ASN A 44 -30.01 -33.90 -39.50
N ASP A 45 -30.50 -32.66 -39.47
CA ASP A 45 -31.51 -32.13 -40.40
C ASP A 45 -31.07 -32.24 -41.87
N ASN A 46 -29.76 -32.22 -42.12
CA ASN A 46 -29.21 -32.36 -43.47
C ASN A 46 -29.49 -33.75 -44.05
N TYR A 47 -29.30 -34.83 -43.29
CA TYR A 47 -29.57 -36.19 -43.77
C TYR A 47 -31.05 -36.46 -43.94
N ALA A 48 -31.88 -35.97 -43.01
CA ALA A 48 -33.32 -36.18 -43.06
C ALA A 48 -33.96 -35.48 -44.28
N SER A 49 -33.51 -34.27 -44.59
CA SER A 49 -33.99 -33.47 -45.73
C SER A 49 -33.56 -34.06 -47.08
N ILE A 50 -32.32 -34.59 -47.18
CA ILE A 50 -31.80 -35.15 -48.43
C ILE A 50 -32.54 -36.44 -48.84
N ALA A 51 -32.96 -37.26 -47.87
CA ALA A 51 -33.59 -38.55 -48.15
C ALA A 51 -34.86 -38.44 -49.01
N ALA A 52 -35.68 -37.39 -48.80
CA ALA A 52 -36.87 -37.12 -49.62
C ALA A 52 -36.54 -36.93 -51.12
N GLY A 53 -35.38 -36.32 -51.42
CA GLY A 53 -34.91 -36.11 -52.79
C GLY A 53 -34.16 -37.29 -53.39
N VAL A 54 -33.58 -38.17 -52.56
CA VAL A 54 -32.79 -39.33 -53.03
C VAL A 54 -33.66 -40.50 -53.46
N PHE A 55 -34.81 -40.75 -52.83
CA PHE A 55 -35.66 -41.89 -53.21
C PHE A 55 -36.20 -41.83 -54.66
N PRO A 56 -36.68 -40.67 -55.18
CA PRO A 56 -37.10 -40.57 -56.57
C PRO A 56 -35.92 -40.67 -57.54
N THR A 57 -34.76 -40.11 -57.21
CA THR A 57 -33.57 -40.18 -58.08
C THR A 57 -33.01 -41.61 -58.15
N MET A 58 -33.07 -42.36 -57.04
CA MET A 58 -32.81 -43.81 -57.04
C MET A 58 -33.82 -44.60 -57.87
N GLY A 59 -35.10 -44.20 -57.87
CA GLY A 59 -36.13 -44.79 -58.75
C GLY A 59 -35.85 -44.54 -60.24
N ILE A 60 -35.42 -43.32 -60.59
CA ILE A 60 -35.00 -42.97 -61.95
C ILE A 60 -33.75 -43.77 -62.35
N LEU A 61 -32.75 -43.88 -61.47
CA LEU A 61 -31.56 -44.69 -61.70
C LEU A 61 -31.92 -46.17 -61.94
N GLY A 62 -32.80 -46.73 -61.10
CA GLY A 62 -33.26 -48.11 -61.25
C GLY A 62 -34.04 -48.35 -62.56
N THR A 63 -34.76 -47.33 -63.05
CA THR A 63 -35.39 -47.36 -64.37
C THR A 63 -34.34 -47.51 -65.47
N PHE A 64 -33.27 -46.71 -65.43
CA PHE A 64 -32.18 -46.80 -66.40
C PHE A 64 -31.47 -48.15 -66.36
N ILE A 65 -31.22 -48.69 -65.16
CA ILE A 65 -30.59 -50.01 -65.00
C ILE A 65 -31.49 -51.11 -65.57
N SER A 66 -32.80 -51.06 -65.29
CA SER A 66 -33.77 -52.05 -65.78
C SER A 66 -33.82 -52.08 -67.31
N ILE A 67 -33.87 -50.91 -67.96
CA ILE A 67 -33.85 -50.82 -69.43
C ILE A 67 -32.51 -51.29 -69.99
N ALA A 68 -31.38 -50.91 -69.38
CA ALA A 68 -30.06 -51.32 -69.84
C ALA A 68 -29.85 -52.84 -69.82
N LEU A 69 -30.42 -53.54 -68.82
CA LEU A 69 -30.32 -55.00 -68.72
C LEU A 69 -31.27 -55.75 -69.66
N THR A 70 -32.33 -55.10 -70.13
CA THR A 70 -33.39 -55.73 -70.93
C THR A 70 -33.38 -55.32 -72.39
N LEU A 71 -32.43 -54.46 -72.79
CA LEU A 71 -32.26 -54.02 -74.17
C LEU A 71 -31.62 -55.15 -75.00
N PRO A 72 -32.36 -55.74 -75.97
CA PRO A 72 -31.82 -56.80 -76.83
C PRO A 72 -31.02 -56.21 -77.99
N ASP A 73 -30.10 -57.00 -78.57
CA ASP A 73 -29.21 -56.59 -79.67
C ASP A 73 -29.89 -56.56 -81.08
N PHE A 74 -31.21 -56.75 -81.17
CA PHE A 74 -32.02 -56.66 -82.39
C PHE A 74 -31.38 -57.25 -83.66
N SER A 75 -30.81 -58.46 -83.57
CA SER A 75 -30.04 -59.08 -84.66
C SER A 75 -30.75 -60.26 -85.33
N SER A 76 -31.99 -60.56 -84.94
CA SER A 76 -32.70 -61.76 -85.37
C SER A 76 -33.37 -61.63 -86.76
N GLN A 77 -33.24 -62.67 -87.59
CA GLN A 77 -33.71 -62.70 -88.99
C GLN A 77 -35.09 -63.38 -89.17
N THR A 78 -35.72 -63.83 -88.08
CA THR A 78 -37.03 -64.52 -88.11
C THR A 78 -38.06 -63.75 -87.30
N ALA A 79 -39.30 -63.66 -87.81
CA ALA A 79 -40.37 -62.88 -87.20
C ALA A 79 -40.66 -63.28 -85.74
N GLY A 80 -40.59 -64.57 -85.40
CA GLY A 80 -40.82 -65.05 -84.03
C GLY A 80 -39.72 -64.67 -83.03
N ALA A 81 -38.47 -64.56 -83.47
CA ALA A 81 -37.36 -64.14 -82.60
C ALA A 81 -37.43 -62.62 -82.31
N LEU A 82 -37.84 -61.83 -83.30
CA LEU A 82 -38.08 -60.39 -83.12
C LEU A 82 -39.24 -60.13 -82.14
N GLU A 83 -40.33 -60.91 -82.23
CA GLU A 83 -41.46 -60.79 -81.30
C GLU A 83 -41.04 -61.11 -79.85
N GLN A 84 -40.17 -62.10 -79.66
CA GLN A 84 -39.63 -62.45 -78.36
C GLN A 84 -38.70 -61.37 -77.79
N GLU A 85 -37.83 -60.77 -78.62
CA GLU A 85 -36.98 -59.63 -78.23
C GLU A 85 -37.82 -58.41 -77.81
N ILE A 86 -38.87 -58.09 -78.56
CA ILE A 86 -39.82 -57.02 -78.21
C ILE A 86 -40.54 -57.33 -76.90
N SER A 87 -40.95 -58.58 -76.67
CA SER A 87 -41.60 -59.00 -75.43
C SER A 87 -40.70 -58.81 -74.21
N ILE A 88 -39.41 -59.15 -74.33
CA ILE A 88 -38.40 -58.96 -73.28
C ILE A 88 -38.20 -57.48 -72.97
N LEU A 89 -38.05 -56.65 -74.01
CA LEU A 89 -37.93 -55.19 -73.83
C LEU A 89 -39.18 -54.60 -73.17
N LEU A 90 -40.38 -55.02 -73.58
CA LEU A 90 -41.64 -54.52 -73.01
C LEU A 90 -41.78 -54.92 -71.53
N SER A 91 -41.36 -56.13 -71.17
CA SER A 91 -41.28 -56.59 -69.79
C SER A 91 -40.28 -55.78 -68.96
N GLY A 92 -39.13 -55.45 -69.56
CA GLY A 92 -38.10 -54.59 -68.98
C GLY A 92 -38.55 -53.14 -68.74
N VAL A 93 -39.35 -52.59 -69.66
CA VAL A 93 -40.01 -51.29 -69.48
C VAL A 93 -41.04 -51.37 -68.36
N GLY A 94 -41.85 -52.43 -68.30
CA GLY A 94 -42.84 -52.63 -67.24
C GLY A 94 -42.21 -52.66 -65.85
N THR A 95 -41.12 -53.42 -65.68
CA THR A 95 -40.35 -53.46 -64.42
C THR A 95 -39.72 -52.11 -64.08
N ALA A 96 -39.20 -51.38 -65.07
CA ALA A 96 -38.66 -50.03 -64.90
C ALA A 96 -39.71 -49.04 -64.38
N PHE A 97 -40.94 -49.10 -64.90
CA PHE A 97 -42.07 -48.31 -64.39
C PHE A 97 -42.36 -48.60 -62.91
N TYR A 98 -42.40 -49.87 -62.51
CA TYR A 98 -42.62 -50.23 -61.10
C TYR A 98 -41.52 -49.69 -60.18
N VAL A 99 -40.25 -49.78 -60.60
CA VAL A 99 -39.11 -49.26 -59.81
C VAL A 99 -39.22 -47.75 -59.60
N SER A 100 -39.64 -47.00 -60.62
CA SER A 100 -39.89 -45.55 -60.50
C SER A 100 -41.05 -45.23 -59.56
N ILE A 101 -42.16 -45.97 -59.67
CA ILE A 101 -43.32 -45.83 -58.77
C ILE A 101 -42.91 -46.06 -57.32
N TYR A 102 -42.11 -47.09 -57.04
CA TYR A 102 -41.61 -47.35 -55.68
C TYR A 102 -40.70 -46.22 -55.17
N GLY A 103 -39.83 -45.65 -56.02
CA GLY A 103 -38.98 -44.52 -55.63
C GLY A 103 -39.79 -43.28 -55.22
N ILE A 104 -40.84 -42.96 -55.98
CA ILE A 104 -41.75 -41.85 -55.64
C ILE A 104 -42.57 -42.16 -54.39
N LEU A 105 -43.09 -43.38 -54.26
CA LEU A 105 -43.88 -43.81 -53.10
C LEU A 105 -43.05 -43.75 -51.81
N LEU A 106 -41.79 -44.23 -51.84
CA LEU A 106 -40.86 -44.15 -50.72
C LEU A 106 -40.54 -42.70 -50.33
N SER A 107 -40.41 -41.80 -51.30
CA SER A 107 -40.24 -40.36 -51.03
C SER A 107 -41.45 -39.76 -50.32
N LEU A 108 -42.65 -40.02 -50.82
CA LEU A 108 -43.89 -39.54 -50.19
C LEU A 108 -44.08 -40.12 -48.79
N TRP A 109 -43.77 -41.41 -48.63
CA TRP A 109 -43.77 -42.09 -47.34
C TRP A 109 -42.79 -41.43 -46.37
N TRP A 110 -41.55 -41.17 -46.80
CA TRP A 110 -40.56 -40.48 -45.99
C TRP A 110 -41.02 -39.09 -45.54
N ILE A 111 -41.51 -38.26 -46.47
CA ILE A 111 -42.02 -36.92 -46.17
C ILE A 111 -43.16 -36.98 -45.15
N PHE A 112 -44.06 -37.95 -45.26
CA PHE A 112 -45.15 -38.13 -44.31
C PHE A 112 -44.62 -38.44 -42.90
N PHE A 113 -43.67 -39.36 -42.77
CA PHE A 113 -43.06 -39.70 -41.48
C PHE A 113 -42.24 -38.54 -40.90
N GLU A 114 -41.49 -37.82 -41.73
CA GLU A 114 -40.71 -36.65 -41.32
C GLU A 114 -41.63 -35.56 -40.75
N LYS A 115 -42.68 -35.16 -41.49
CA LYS A 115 -43.62 -34.12 -41.04
C LYS A 115 -44.37 -34.55 -39.78
N ARG A 116 -44.81 -35.81 -39.71
CA ARG A 116 -45.50 -36.34 -38.54
C ARG A 116 -44.58 -36.43 -37.32
N GLY A 117 -43.32 -36.81 -37.51
CA GLY A 117 -42.30 -36.88 -36.47
C GLY A 117 -41.95 -35.49 -35.92
N LEU A 118 -41.72 -34.52 -36.81
CA LEU A 118 -41.49 -33.12 -36.47
C LEU A 118 -42.62 -32.54 -35.64
N SER A 119 -43.86 -32.68 -36.11
CA SER A 119 -45.02 -32.14 -35.40
C SER A 119 -45.21 -32.74 -34.01
N ARG A 120 -44.88 -34.04 -33.82
CA ARG A 120 -44.89 -34.65 -32.48
C ARG A 120 -43.76 -34.12 -31.60
N PHE A 121 -42.55 -33.98 -32.16
CA PHE A 121 -41.41 -33.43 -31.44
C PHE A 121 -41.70 -32.01 -30.97
N ASP A 122 -42.19 -31.12 -31.83
CA ASP A 122 -42.52 -29.74 -31.48
C ASP A 122 -43.55 -29.68 -30.34
N ARG A 123 -44.56 -30.56 -30.38
CA ARG A 123 -45.57 -30.66 -29.31
C ARG A 123 -44.97 -31.15 -28.00
N ASP A 124 -44.09 -32.15 -28.04
CA ASP A 124 -43.41 -32.65 -26.84
C ASP A 124 -42.47 -31.58 -26.25
N VAL A 125 -41.80 -30.80 -27.09
CA VAL A 125 -40.96 -29.66 -26.68
C VAL A 125 -41.80 -28.58 -26.00
N GLU A 126 -42.97 -28.24 -26.53
CA GLU A 126 -43.83 -27.22 -25.92
C GLU A 126 -44.36 -27.67 -24.55
N ILE A 127 -44.73 -28.95 -24.40
CA ILE A 127 -45.14 -29.50 -23.09
C ILE A 127 -44.01 -29.38 -22.06
N ILE A 128 -42.77 -29.67 -22.47
CA ILE A 128 -41.60 -29.57 -21.59
C ILE A 128 -41.30 -28.11 -21.27
N ARG A 129 -41.46 -27.21 -22.25
CA ARG A 129 -41.31 -25.76 -22.07
C ARG A 129 -42.27 -25.25 -21.01
N GLU A 130 -43.56 -25.56 -21.13
CA GLU A 130 -44.58 -25.16 -20.15
C GLU A 130 -44.27 -25.72 -18.77
N ALA A 131 -43.91 -27.01 -18.68
CA ALA A 131 -43.56 -27.65 -17.42
C ALA A 131 -42.31 -27.04 -16.74
N THR A 132 -41.40 -26.45 -17.52
CA THR A 132 -40.12 -25.91 -17.05
C THR A 132 -40.11 -24.37 -17.05
N ALA A 133 -41.18 -23.71 -17.49
CA ALA A 133 -41.23 -22.26 -17.66
C ALA A 133 -40.89 -21.49 -16.38
N SER A 134 -41.28 -22.03 -15.22
CA SER A 134 -41.01 -21.44 -13.90
C SER A 134 -39.52 -21.41 -13.52
N LEU A 135 -38.67 -22.23 -14.13
CA LEU A 135 -37.23 -22.29 -13.87
C LEU A 135 -36.44 -21.21 -14.63
N PHE A 136 -37.08 -20.54 -15.59
CA PHE A 136 -36.45 -19.55 -16.45
C PHE A 136 -36.99 -18.17 -16.15
N TRP A 137 -36.11 -17.17 -16.22
CA TRP A 137 -36.51 -15.78 -16.12
C TRP A 137 -37.22 -15.31 -17.39
N THR A 138 -38.39 -14.68 -17.24
CA THR A 138 -38.94 -13.84 -18.32
C THR A 138 -38.39 -12.42 -18.20
N LYS A 139 -38.34 -11.67 -19.30
CA LYS A 139 -37.89 -10.26 -19.29
C LYS A 139 -38.72 -9.40 -18.33
N GLU A 140 -40.03 -9.61 -18.35
CA GLU A 140 -41.00 -8.91 -17.50
C GLU A 140 -40.77 -9.23 -16.02
N GLU A 141 -40.51 -10.49 -15.68
CA GLU A 141 -40.21 -10.89 -14.30
C GLU A 141 -38.90 -10.27 -13.80
N ILE A 142 -37.86 -10.21 -14.63
CA ILE A 142 -36.60 -9.55 -14.30
C ILE A 142 -36.85 -8.07 -14.00
N GLU A 143 -37.54 -7.36 -14.90
CA GLU A 143 -37.83 -5.93 -14.74
C GLU A 143 -38.66 -5.66 -13.48
N GLN A 144 -39.68 -6.48 -13.21
CA GLN A 144 -40.49 -6.38 -12.00
C GLN A 144 -39.67 -6.65 -10.72
N ALA A 145 -38.79 -7.65 -10.73
CA ALA A 145 -37.95 -7.97 -9.60
C ALA A 145 -36.98 -6.82 -9.28
N TYR A 146 -36.32 -6.26 -10.30
CA TYR A 146 -35.48 -5.07 -10.15
C TYR A 146 -36.26 -3.85 -9.67
N LEU A 147 -37.46 -3.61 -10.21
CA LEU A 147 -38.30 -2.49 -9.78
C LEU A 147 -38.71 -2.65 -8.32
N LYS A 148 -39.09 -3.85 -7.88
CA LYS A 148 -39.44 -4.14 -6.49
C LYS A 148 -38.25 -3.91 -5.56
N GLU A 149 -37.06 -4.38 -5.93
CA GLU A 149 -35.83 -4.16 -5.16
C GLU A 149 -35.49 -2.66 -5.05
N ASN A 150 -35.60 -1.93 -6.17
CA ASN A 150 -35.41 -0.48 -6.19
C ASN A 150 -36.43 0.26 -5.31
N LEU A 151 -37.70 -0.14 -5.33
CA LEU A 151 -38.73 0.45 -4.45
C LEU A 151 -38.43 0.22 -2.97
N GLN A 152 -37.95 -0.97 -2.59
CA GLN A 152 -37.50 -1.25 -1.21
C GLN A 152 -36.31 -0.36 -0.83
N HIS A 153 -35.37 -0.12 -1.75
CA HIS A 153 -34.29 0.84 -1.52
C HIS A 153 -34.83 2.26 -1.30
N PHE A 154 -35.79 2.71 -2.09
CA PHE A 154 -36.42 4.03 -1.91
C PHE A 154 -37.14 4.15 -0.57
N GLU A 155 -37.87 3.13 -0.14
CA GLU A 155 -38.53 3.11 1.16
C GLU A 155 -37.51 3.21 2.31
N LYS A 156 -36.40 2.46 2.22
CA LYS A 156 -35.31 2.54 3.20
C LYS A 156 -34.64 3.92 3.23
N ILE A 157 -34.46 4.55 2.07
CA ILE A 157 -33.97 5.93 1.97
C ILE A 157 -34.97 6.89 2.62
N GLY A 158 -36.27 6.71 2.39
CA GLY A 158 -37.33 7.50 3.04
C GLY A 158 -37.27 7.41 4.57
N LEU A 159 -37.17 6.20 5.11
CA LEU A 159 -37.02 5.98 6.57
C LEU A 159 -35.73 6.57 7.13
N MET A 160 -34.61 6.47 6.41
CA MET A 160 -33.36 7.13 6.81
C MET A 160 -33.50 8.64 6.78
N PHE A 161 -34.14 9.20 5.74
CA PHE A 161 -34.39 10.63 5.64
C PHE A 161 -35.28 11.13 6.77
N GLU A 162 -36.36 10.41 7.11
CA GLU A 162 -37.23 10.74 8.25
C GLU A 162 -36.47 10.71 9.58
N ARG A 163 -35.55 9.75 9.75
CA ARG A 163 -34.68 9.69 10.93
C ARG A 163 -33.65 10.83 10.97
N LEU A 164 -33.10 11.22 9.83
CA LEU A 164 -32.16 12.34 9.71
C LEU A 164 -32.85 13.71 9.82
N SER A 165 -34.10 13.81 9.36
CA SER A 165 -34.92 15.02 9.43
C SER A 165 -35.64 15.17 10.76
N SER A 166 -35.60 14.14 11.61
CA SER A 166 -36.12 14.21 12.97
C SER A 166 -35.46 15.37 13.73
N ASN A 167 -36.28 16.14 14.45
CA ASN A 167 -35.82 17.30 15.22
C ASN A 167 -34.68 16.93 16.19
N ASP A 168 -34.66 15.69 16.70
CA ASP A 168 -33.61 15.17 17.58
C ASP A 168 -32.21 15.22 16.96
N PHE A 169 -32.05 14.97 15.65
CA PHE A 169 -30.74 15.02 15.00
C PHE A 169 -30.24 16.47 14.94
N PHE A 170 -31.07 17.39 14.48
CA PHE A 170 -30.71 18.81 14.40
C PHE A 170 -30.50 19.43 15.78
N GLU A 171 -31.27 19.04 16.79
CA GLU A 171 -31.08 19.48 18.17
C GLU A 171 -29.76 18.95 18.75
N ARG A 172 -29.44 17.67 18.53
CA ARG A 172 -28.15 17.08 18.93
C ARG A 172 -26.97 17.71 18.20
N LEU A 173 -27.13 18.00 16.91
CA LEU A 173 -26.12 18.68 16.10
C LEU A 173 -25.90 20.10 16.61
N GLY A 174 -26.98 20.84 16.86
CA GLY A 174 -26.94 22.18 17.47
C GLY A 174 -26.21 22.17 18.82
N LYS A 175 -26.60 21.26 19.73
CA LYS A 175 -25.93 21.09 21.03
C LYS A 175 -24.44 20.74 20.89
N ASN A 176 -24.08 19.90 19.92
CA ASN A 176 -22.68 19.53 19.68
C ASN A 176 -21.88 20.73 19.16
N ILE A 177 -22.44 21.48 18.21
CA ILE A 177 -21.83 22.70 17.67
C ILE A 177 -21.63 23.72 18.77
N GLU A 178 -22.65 23.97 19.60
CA GLU A 178 -22.58 24.92 20.71
C GLU A 178 -21.50 24.53 21.73
N SER A 179 -21.46 23.25 22.13
CA SER A 179 -20.40 22.74 23.01
C SER A 179 -18.99 22.87 22.40
N LYS A 180 -18.85 22.70 21.08
CA LYS A 180 -17.56 22.92 20.40
C LYS A 180 -17.19 24.40 20.39
N PHE A 181 -18.13 25.31 20.18
CA PHE A 181 -17.87 26.75 20.27
C PHE A 181 -17.50 27.19 21.69
N GLU A 182 -18.15 26.65 22.72
CA GLU A 182 -17.77 26.89 24.12
C GLU A 182 -16.32 26.42 24.39
N LEU A 183 -15.95 25.21 23.94
CA LEU A 183 -14.58 24.72 24.06
C LEU A 183 -13.57 25.58 23.30
N PHE A 184 -13.94 26.08 22.11
CA PHE A 184 -13.10 27.01 21.36
C PHE A 184 -12.91 28.34 22.10
N ASP A 185 -13.96 28.88 22.72
CA ASP A 185 -13.89 30.11 23.50
C ASP A 185 -13.01 29.95 24.76
N GLU A 186 -13.15 28.82 25.45
CA GLU A 186 -12.28 28.45 26.58
C GLU A 186 -10.82 28.32 26.14
N MET A 187 -10.56 27.68 24.99
CA MET A 187 -9.22 27.55 24.42
C MET A 187 -8.61 28.90 24.07
N LEU A 188 -9.37 29.80 23.41
CA LEU A 188 -8.91 31.15 23.07
C LEU A 188 -8.58 31.96 24.33
N THR A 189 -9.42 31.85 25.36
CA THR A 189 -9.19 32.51 26.65
C THR A 189 -7.93 31.96 27.34
N MET A 190 -7.73 30.64 27.29
CA MET A 190 -6.55 29.99 27.84
C MET A 190 -5.27 30.41 27.09
N GLU A 191 -5.32 30.48 25.76
CA GLU A 191 -4.21 30.94 24.92
C GLU A 191 -3.87 32.40 25.23
N ALA A 192 -4.85 33.28 25.31
CA ALA A 192 -4.65 34.68 25.71
C ALA A 192 -4.00 34.80 27.09
N SER A 193 -4.42 33.97 28.06
CA SER A 193 -3.81 33.92 29.40
C SER A 193 -2.36 33.39 29.38
N ALA A 194 -2.06 32.43 28.51
CA ALA A 194 -0.74 31.86 28.37
C ALA A 194 0.22 32.87 27.73
N VAL A 195 -0.21 33.55 26.66
CA VAL A 195 0.55 34.63 26.03
C VAL A 195 0.83 35.76 27.01
N LYS A 196 -0.17 36.15 27.82
CA LYS A 196 0.03 37.15 28.87
C LYS A 196 1.10 36.71 29.89
N ARG A 197 1.02 35.47 30.39
CA ARG A 197 2.04 34.92 31.31
C ARG A 197 3.43 34.85 30.69
N VAL A 198 3.53 34.46 29.42
CA VAL A 198 4.80 34.46 28.69
C VAL A 198 5.35 35.88 28.57
N SER A 199 4.52 36.87 28.27
CA SER A 199 4.94 38.28 28.23
C SER A 199 5.45 38.77 29.58
N GLU A 200 4.78 38.40 30.69
CA GLU A 200 5.22 38.70 32.05
C GLU A 200 6.58 38.04 32.37
N HIS A 201 6.75 36.76 32.05
CA HIS A 201 8.03 36.06 32.24
C HIS A 201 9.16 36.62 31.37
N ILE A 202 8.89 37.01 30.12
CA ILE A 202 9.89 37.68 29.28
C ILE A 202 10.32 39.00 29.93
N LYS A 203 9.37 39.79 30.44
CA LYS A 203 9.65 41.05 31.12
C LYS A 203 10.51 40.84 32.36
N GLU A 204 10.15 39.90 33.23
CA GLU A 204 10.94 39.55 34.42
C GLU A 204 12.35 39.03 34.05
N GLY A 205 12.44 38.21 33.01
CA GLY A 205 13.70 37.69 32.47
C GLY A 205 14.59 38.81 31.94
N MET A 206 14.02 39.77 31.19
CA MET A 206 14.73 40.95 30.70
C MET A 206 15.20 41.85 31.85
N ASP A 207 14.38 42.08 32.87
CA ASP A 207 14.78 42.86 34.06
C ASP A 207 15.93 42.19 34.81
N THR A 208 15.87 40.86 34.95
CA THR A 208 16.93 40.08 35.60
C THR A 208 18.21 40.09 34.77
N LEU A 209 18.10 39.97 33.45
CA LEU A 209 19.23 40.05 32.52
C LEU A 209 19.88 41.45 32.55
N ALA A 210 19.08 42.52 32.56
CA ALA A 210 19.57 43.89 32.66
C ALA A 210 20.35 44.10 33.97
N ARG A 211 19.84 43.62 35.11
CA ARG A 211 20.55 43.66 36.39
C ARG A 211 21.85 42.84 36.37
N SER A 212 21.84 41.69 35.71
CA SER A 212 23.04 40.85 35.56
C SER A 212 24.10 41.54 34.70
N GLN A 213 23.68 42.18 33.60
CA GLN A 213 24.58 42.92 32.72
C GLN A 213 25.23 44.11 33.46
N GLU A 214 24.47 44.83 34.28
CA GLU A 214 25.01 45.90 35.11
C GLU A 214 26.03 45.38 36.13
N LYS A 215 25.75 44.24 36.79
CA LYS A 215 26.72 43.59 37.68
C LYS A 215 27.97 43.12 36.93
N GLN A 216 27.85 42.57 35.73
CA GLN A 216 29.00 42.18 34.91
C GLN A 216 29.86 43.38 34.54
N LYS A 217 29.26 44.53 34.21
CA LYS A 217 30.01 45.76 33.95
C LYS A 217 30.82 46.20 35.18
N GLY A 218 30.20 46.20 36.36
CA GLY A 218 30.92 46.48 37.61
C GLY A 218 32.03 45.47 37.91
N LEU A 219 31.83 44.20 37.54
CA LEU A 219 32.86 43.16 37.68
C LEU A 219 34.04 43.39 36.74
N ILE A 220 33.79 43.82 35.50
CA ILE A 220 34.83 44.20 34.53
C ILE A 220 35.66 45.37 35.08
N GLU A 221 35.01 46.40 35.62
CA GLU A 221 35.68 47.55 36.22
C GLU A 221 36.53 47.14 37.44
N LEU A 222 36.01 46.24 38.29
CA LEU A 222 36.78 45.67 39.40
C LEU A 222 37.98 44.86 38.89
N HIS A 223 37.83 44.11 37.81
CA HIS A 223 38.89 43.32 37.21
C HIS A 223 39.99 44.22 36.63
N GLU A 224 39.62 45.33 35.99
CA GLU A 224 40.54 46.35 35.50
C GLU A 224 41.32 47.01 36.64
N GLN A 225 40.64 47.38 37.74
CA GLN A 225 41.32 47.90 38.94
C GLN A 225 42.26 46.88 39.59
N MET A 226 41.88 45.60 39.60
CA MET A 226 42.72 44.52 40.12
C MET A 226 43.98 44.37 39.26
N LEU A 227 43.84 44.36 37.93
CA LEU A 227 44.97 44.32 36.99
C LEU A 227 45.93 45.49 37.23
N ALA A 228 45.41 46.72 37.35
CA ALA A 228 46.23 47.90 37.63
C ALA A 228 46.99 47.79 38.97
N LYS A 229 46.35 47.25 40.02
CA LYS A 229 47.02 47.01 41.32
C LYS A 229 48.08 45.91 41.24
N ILE A 230 47.84 44.84 40.48
CA ILE A 230 48.83 43.77 40.27
C ILE A 230 50.02 44.30 39.48
N GLU A 231 49.79 45.11 38.45
CA GLU A 231 50.84 45.76 37.68
C GLU A 231 51.70 46.67 38.56
N GLY A 232 51.08 47.56 39.35
CA GLY A 232 51.81 48.42 40.29
C GLY A 232 52.55 47.64 41.38
N PHE A 233 51.98 46.52 41.87
CA PHE A 233 52.67 45.63 42.81
C PHE A 233 53.90 44.97 42.16
N ASN A 234 53.78 44.53 40.92
CA ASN A 234 54.86 43.90 40.16
C ASN A 234 55.99 44.90 39.87
N GLU A 235 55.66 46.13 39.48
CA GLU A 235 56.63 47.22 39.32
C GLU A 235 57.37 47.51 40.63
N ASN A 236 56.65 47.63 41.75
CA ASN A 236 57.25 47.88 43.05
C ASN A 236 58.13 46.71 43.53
N THR A 237 57.70 45.47 43.29
CA THR A 237 58.50 44.27 43.61
C THR A 237 59.77 44.22 42.78
N THR A 238 59.68 44.57 41.49
CA THR A 238 60.85 44.66 40.60
C THR A 238 61.80 45.75 41.08
N ALA A 239 61.29 46.94 41.43
CA ALA A 239 62.10 48.03 41.98
C ALA A 239 62.77 47.66 43.31
N LEU A 240 62.05 46.96 44.20
CA LEU A 240 62.61 46.45 45.45
C LEU A 240 63.72 45.43 45.17
N HIS A 241 63.51 44.51 44.22
CA HIS A 241 64.53 43.54 43.83
C HIS A 241 65.77 44.23 43.26
N VAL A 242 65.61 45.24 42.40
CA VAL A 242 66.75 46.04 41.86
C VAL A 242 67.51 46.70 43.00
N LYS A 243 66.82 47.40 43.91
CA LYS A 243 67.44 48.08 45.05
C LYS A 243 68.13 47.11 46.01
N MET A 244 67.56 45.92 46.20
CA MET A 244 68.16 44.88 47.03
C MET A 244 69.43 44.32 46.39
N THR A 245 69.44 44.13 45.07
CA THR A 245 70.65 43.75 44.32
C THR A 245 71.73 44.84 44.44
N GLU A 246 71.38 46.11 44.22
CA GLU A 246 72.30 47.25 44.35
C GLU A 246 72.91 47.34 45.76
N ASN A 247 72.08 47.27 46.80
CA ASN A 247 72.54 47.31 48.19
C ASN A 247 73.40 46.10 48.55
N ASN A 248 73.12 44.93 47.98
CA ASN A 248 73.94 43.74 48.18
C ASN A 248 75.30 43.86 47.47
N GLU A 249 75.35 44.43 46.27
CA GLU A 249 76.60 44.77 45.58
C GLU A 249 77.43 45.79 46.40
N GLU A 250 76.78 46.82 46.95
CA GLU A 250 77.42 47.83 47.79
C GLU A 250 77.94 47.24 49.12
N MET A 251 77.19 46.31 49.72
CA MET A 251 77.61 45.56 50.91
C MET A 251 78.81 44.65 50.63
N ILE A 252 78.85 43.99 49.47
CA ILE A 252 80.02 43.19 49.06
C ILE A 252 81.24 44.09 48.86
N ALA A 253 81.07 45.26 48.24
CA ALA A 253 82.15 46.22 48.04
C ALA A 253 82.71 46.76 49.38
N THR A 254 81.83 47.17 50.30
CA THR A 254 82.25 47.63 51.64
C THR A 254 82.88 46.51 52.47
N ASN A 255 82.34 45.28 52.41
CA ASN A 255 82.99 44.13 53.06
C ASN A 255 84.38 43.83 52.48
N GLN A 256 84.55 43.94 51.15
CA GLN A 256 85.87 43.79 50.52
C GLN A 256 86.84 44.89 50.96
N GLU A 257 86.37 46.12 51.10
CA GLU A 257 87.17 47.24 51.59
C GLU A 257 87.54 47.10 53.07
N LEU A 258 86.60 46.63 53.91
CA LEU A 258 86.82 46.35 55.33
C LEU A 258 87.80 45.17 55.52
N LEU A 259 87.71 44.12 54.71
CA LEU A 259 88.69 43.02 54.68
C LEU A 259 90.09 43.51 54.26
N ARG A 260 90.15 44.50 53.36
CA ARG A 260 91.41 45.11 52.93
C ARG A 260 92.03 45.96 54.05
N ALA A 261 91.22 46.78 54.73
CA ALA A 261 91.62 47.57 55.88
C ALA A 261 92.03 46.70 57.09
N LEU A 262 91.32 45.58 57.34
CA LEU A 262 91.68 44.62 58.38
C LEU A 262 93.01 43.92 58.08
N LYS A 263 93.27 43.52 56.83
CA LYS A 263 94.57 42.98 56.40
C LYS A 263 95.70 44.00 56.57
N GLU A 264 95.46 45.27 56.27
CA GLU A 264 96.43 46.36 56.48
C GLU A 264 96.67 46.61 57.98
N SER A 265 95.64 46.52 58.83
CA SER A 265 95.80 46.66 60.29
C SER A 265 96.49 45.46 60.95
N ALA A 266 96.24 44.24 60.46
CA ALA A 266 96.86 43.00 60.95
C ALA A 266 98.35 42.90 60.60
N ALA A 267 98.79 43.57 59.53
CA ALA A 267 100.21 43.66 59.16
C ALA A 267 101.02 44.60 60.07
N ALA A 268 100.38 45.38 60.95
CA ALA A 268 101.01 46.50 61.66
C ALA A 268 101.33 46.29 63.15
N ARG A 269 101.17 45.11 63.79
CA ARG A 269 101.54 44.98 65.22
C ARG A 269 101.94 43.56 65.69
N ASN A 270 102.98 43.55 66.55
CA ASN A 270 103.65 42.41 67.20
C ASN A 270 103.44 42.50 68.75
N PRO A 271 103.74 41.47 69.56
CA PRO A 271 102.77 40.64 70.29
C PRO A 271 102.75 40.87 71.81
N ASN A 272 101.74 40.29 72.47
CA ASN A 272 101.55 40.10 73.92
C ASN A 272 100.98 41.26 74.74
N GLU A 273 99.63 41.32 74.82
CA GLU A 273 98.88 41.20 76.09
C GLU A 273 97.39 40.87 75.80
N PRO A 274 96.69 40.08 76.65
CA PRO A 274 95.37 39.52 76.33
C PRO A 274 94.26 40.57 76.48
N ASN A 275 93.53 40.85 75.39
CA ASN A 275 92.48 41.87 75.34
C ASN A 275 91.07 41.24 75.45
N ALA A 276 90.32 41.64 76.49
CA ALA A 276 88.94 41.24 76.76
C ALA A 276 87.96 41.62 75.62
N GLU A 277 88.33 42.54 74.72
CA GLU A 277 87.51 42.93 73.57
C GLU A 277 87.48 41.88 72.45
N VAL A 278 88.50 41.01 72.34
CA VAL A 278 88.52 39.96 71.30
C VAL A 278 87.51 38.85 71.61
N GLU A 279 87.24 38.55 72.88
CA GLU A 279 86.20 37.58 73.24
C GLU A 279 84.79 38.15 73.01
N SER A 280 84.51 39.40 73.36
CA SER A 280 83.18 39.98 73.12
C SER A 280 82.85 40.10 71.63
N LEU A 281 83.85 40.40 70.79
CA LEU A 281 83.70 40.41 69.33
C LEU A 281 83.48 39.01 68.77
N LYS A 282 84.14 37.98 69.33
CA LYS A 282 83.95 36.59 68.89
C LYS A 282 82.58 36.04 69.29
N GLU A 283 82.04 36.47 70.42
CA GLU A 283 80.69 36.16 70.86
C GLU A 283 79.64 36.87 69.99
N SER A 284 79.89 38.14 69.64
CA SER A 284 79.03 38.92 68.74
C SER A 284 79.00 38.33 67.32
N LEU A 285 80.15 37.89 66.78
CA LEU A 285 80.23 37.20 65.49
C LEU A 285 79.47 35.86 65.49
N LYS A 286 79.52 35.10 66.59
CA LYS A 286 78.72 33.86 66.71
C LYS A 286 77.21 34.13 66.76
N MET A 287 76.78 35.21 67.41
CA MET A 287 75.35 35.57 67.41
C MET A 287 74.88 35.97 66.01
N ILE A 288 75.69 36.71 65.26
CA ILE A 288 75.38 37.09 63.88
C ILE A 288 75.32 35.85 62.96
N ASP A 289 76.28 34.92 63.07
CA ASP A 289 76.23 33.67 62.29
C ASP A 289 74.97 32.85 62.63
N ALA A 290 74.58 32.76 63.90
CA ALA A 290 73.38 32.05 64.32
C ALA A 290 72.08 32.69 63.80
N GLU A 291 71.96 34.03 63.85
CA GLU A 291 70.82 34.74 63.27
C GLU A 291 70.75 34.56 61.75
N THR A 292 71.89 34.57 61.07
CA THR A 292 71.96 34.39 59.61
C THR A 292 71.53 32.98 59.21
N GLU A 293 71.92 31.96 59.97
CA GLU A 293 71.52 30.56 59.74
C GLU A 293 70.02 30.34 60.05
N GLU A 294 69.47 31.03 61.06
CA GLU A 294 68.03 31.00 61.37
C GLU A 294 67.18 31.65 60.26
N ILE A 295 67.66 32.76 59.68
CA ILE A 295 67.00 33.43 58.54
C ILE A 295 67.02 32.52 57.30
N ILE A 296 68.14 31.85 57.02
CA ILE A 296 68.25 30.91 55.89
C ILE A 296 67.31 29.71 56.08
N GLN A 297 67.24 29.13 57.29
CA GLN A 297 66.29 28.04 57.58
C GLN A 297 64.82 28.48 57.46
N LYS A 298 64.47 29.68 57.93
CA LYS A 298 63.10 30.22 57.78
C LYS A 298 62.74 30.48 56.31
N MET A 299 63.69 30.90 55.48
CA MET A 299 63.47 31.05 54.04
C MET A 299 63.29 29.70 53.32
N ASP A 300 64.08 28.68 53.65
CA ASP A 300 63.92 27.36 53.02
C ASP A 300 62.66 26.63 53.51
N ALA A 301 62.15 26.93 54.71
CA ALA A 301 60.84 26.43 55.18
C ALA A 301 59.62 27.12 54.52
N LEU A 302 59.84 28.20 53.76
CA LEU A 302 58.82 28.94 53.00
C LEU A 302 58.81 28.59 51.50
N LYS A 303 59.66 27.67 51.05
CA LYS A 303 59.55 26.98 49.75
C LYS A 303 58.70 25.72 49.85
#